data_AF-A0A0T5NS28-F1
#
_entry.id   AF-A0A0T5NS28-F1
#
_cell.length_a   1.000
_cell.length_b   1.000
_cell.length_c   1.000
_cell.angle_alpha   90.00
_cell.angle_beta   90.00
_cell.angle_gamma   90.00
#
_symmetry.space_group_name_H-M   'P 1'
#
loop_
_entity.id
_entity.type
_entity.pdbx_description
1 polymer ?
#
loop_
_entity_poly.entity_id
_entity_poly.type
_entity_poly.pdbx_seq_one_letter_code
_entity_poly.pdbx_strand_id
1 'polypeptide(L)'
;MTDRGTSALRQSTDSFTVGPSSLHWKNGQLVIDINEIGAPPMISRVRGRVTITPSAMTNVELPLTPDGAHVWRPFAPTARISVDLDAPGWQWNGHGYFDANFGTRALEQDFTYWTWGRFPTGTGSICFYDATRLDGSELGLGIRFDDQGNAQTITPPPKTRMKRTAWGLFREGRADPGHTPTQVQPMLDAPFYARAAVRSVIDGEETTGVHEALDLKRFRSPFLKPMLAVRVPRRARWSFPDT
;
A
#
# COMPACT_ATOMS: atom_id res chain seq x y z
N MET A 1 -3.50 5.08 -12.35
CA MET A 1 -3.14 6.23 -11.49
C MET A 1 -3.15 7.47 -12.37
N THR A 2 -3.73 8.58 -11.93
CA THR A 2 -3.69 9.88 -12.63
C THR A 2 -3.15 10.93 -11.68
N ASP A 3 -2.23 11.78 -12.16
CA ASP A 3 -1.80 12.95 -11.38
C ASP A 3 -2.84 14.05 -11.60
N ARG A 4 -3.36 14.62 -10.51
CA ARG A 4 -4.33 15.71 -10.55
C ARG A 4 -3.74 16.97 -9.95
N GLY A 5 -3.99 18.11 -10.58
CA GLY A 5 -3.64 19.41 -10.00
C GLY A 5 -4.56 19.80 -8.85
N THR A 6 -4.16 20.82 -8.08
CA THR A 6 -4.84 21.29 -6.87
C THR A 6 -6.32 21.63 -7.09
N SER A 7 -6.71 22.14 -8.26
CA SER A 7 -8.10 22.46 -8.59
C SER A 7 -9.04 21.23 -8.59
N ALA A 8 -8.48 20.01 -8.64
CA ALA A 8 -9.24 18.77 -8.57
C ALA A 8 -9.47 18.30 -7.13
N LEU A 9 -8.87 18.96 -6.14
CA LEU A 9 -8.92 18.55 -4.74
C LEU A 9 -9.96 19.36 -3.98
N ARG A 10 -10.82 18.65 -3.24
CA ARG A 10 -11.66 19.23 -2.19
C ARG A 10 -11.51 18.37 -0.95
N GLN A 11 -11.35 18.98 0.21
CA GLN A 11 -11.17 18.26 1.46
C GLN A 11 -11.99 18.93 2.57
N SER A 12 -12.60 18.10 3.41
CA SER A 12 -13.16 18.47 4.70
C SER A 12 -12.58 17.53 5.76
N THR A 13 -13.05 17.64 7.01
CA THR A 13 -12.67 16.72 8.08
C THR A 13 -12.97 15.26 7.73
N ASP A 14 -14.13 15.00 7.13
CA ASP A 14 -14.65 13.64 6.94
C ASP A 14 -14.72 13.22 5.48
N SER A 15 -14.22 14.05 4.55
CA SER A 15 -14.28 13.77 3.12
C SER A 15 -13.04 14.25 2.37
N PHE A 16 -12.60 13.47 1.40
CA PHE A 16 -11.60 13.86 0.41
C PHE A 16 -12.10 13.52 -0.99
N THR A 17 -12.07 14.50 -1.87
CA THR A 17 -12.47 14.37 -3.27
C THR A 17 -11.29 14.71 -4.16
N VAL A 18 -11.03 13.84 -5.14
CA VAL A 18 -10.01 14.02 -6.18
C VAL A 18 -10.64 13.80 -7.54
N GLY A 19 -10.85 14.90 -8.26
CA GLY A 19 -11.53 14.89 -9.55
C GLY A 19 -12.94 14.31 -9.42
N PRO A 20 -13.25 13.20 -10.13
CA PRO A 20 -14.58 12.57 -10.11
C PRO A 20 -14.77 11.53 -8.99
N SER A 21 -13.70 11.20 -8.25
CA SER A 21 -13.71 10.18 -7.20
C SER A 21 -13.65 10.83 -5.82
N SER A 22 -14.18 10.14 -4.81
CA SER A 22 -14.19 10.65 -3.44
C SER A 22 -14.13 9.54 -2.41
N LEU A 23 -13.68 9.87 -1.22
CA LEU A 23 -13.80 9.04 -0.02
C LEU A 23 -14.40 9.86 1.11
N HIS A 24 -15.25 9.24 1.92
CA HIS A 24 -15.85 9.88 3.08
C HIS A 24 -16.17 8.87 4.19
N TRP A 25 -16.19 9.34 5.43
CA TRP A 25 -16.64 8.54 6.56
C TRP A 25 -18.17 8.57 6.68
N LYS A 26 -18.77 7.41 6.92
CA LYS A 26 -20.20 7.26 7.19
C LYS A 26 -20.43 6.09 8.13
N ASN A 27 -21.03 6.35 9.29
CA ASN A 27 -21.38 5.31 10.28
C ASN A 27 -20.21 4.38 10.66
N GLY A 28 -19.01 4.94 10.85
CA GLY A 28 -17.80 4.17 11.18
C GLY A 28 -17.20 3.39 10.01
N GLN A 29 -17.69 3.57 8.78
CA GLN A 29 -17.15 2.98 7.57
C GLN A 29 -16.53 4.05 6.68
N LEU A 30 -15.45 3.69 5.99
CA LEU A 30 -14.87 4.51 4.93
C LEU A 30 -15.49 4.08 3.60
N VAL A 31 -16.26 4.99 3.00
CA VAL A 31 -16.92 4.80 1.72
C VAL A 31 -16.10 5.50 0.65
N ILE A 32 -15.68 4.75 -0.37
CA ILE A 32 -14.85 5.23 -1.47
C ILE A 32 -15.64 5.06 -2.76
N ASP A 33 -16.07 6.16 -3.34
CA ASP A 33 -16.73 6.21 -4.65
C ASP A 33 -15.66 6.46 -5.73
N ILE A 34 -15.48 5.47 -6.59
CA ILE A 34 -14.48 5.47 -7.66
C ILE A 34 -15.17 5.82 -8.99
N ASN A 35 -14.57 6.70 -9.77
CA ASN A 35 -15.00 7.02 -11.13
C ASN A 35 -13.81 7.46 -11.99
N GLU A 36 -12.88 6.55 -12.21
CA GLU A 36 -11.64 6.82 -12.93
C GLU A 36 -11.59 6.15 -14.31
N ILE A 37 -10.61 6.58 -15.11
CA ILE A 37 -10.26 5.96 -16.38
C ILE A 37 -8.82 5.46 -16.28
N GLY A 38 -8.59 4.21 -16.69
CA GLY A 38 -7.29 3.58 -16.79
C GLY A 38 -6.38 4.27 -17.80
N ALA A 39 -5.09 3.98 -17.70
CA ALA A 39 -4.06 4.51 -18.59
C ALA A 39 -3.54 3.41 -19.53
N PRO A 40 -2.79 3.76 -20.60
CA PRO A 40 -2.16 2.77 -21.45
C PRO A 40 -1.39 1.69 -20.68
N PRO A 41 -1.43 0.43 -21.13
CA PRO A 41 -2.03 -0.05 -22.38
C PRO A 41 -3.52 -0.43 -22.26
N MET A 42 -4.11 -0.39 -21.07
CA MET A 42 -5.49 -0.81 -20.84
C MET A 42 -6.33 0.39 -20.38
N ILE A 43 -6.88 1.10 -21.37
CA ILE A 43 -7.78 2.23 -21.12
C ILE A 43 -9.19 1.66 -20.91
N SER A 44 -9.58 1.54 -19.64
CA SER A 44 -10.91 1.07 -19.25
C SER A 44 -11.49 2.00 -18.17
N ARG A 45 -12.81 2.02 -18.05
CA ARG A 45 -13.46 2.76 -16.96
C ARG A 45 -13.45 1.89 -15.70
N VAL A 46 -13.14 2.52 -14.57
CA VAL A 46 -13.26 1.92 -13.24
C VAL A 46 -14.24 2.78 -12.47
N ARG A 47 -15.44 2.25 -12.24
CA ARG A 47 -16.51 2.94 -11.52
C ARG A 47 -17.10 2.03 -10.47
N GLY A 48 -17.59 2.60 -9.38
CA GLY A 48 -18.37 1.89 -8.37
C GLY A 48 -17.93 2.29 -6.97
N ARG A 49 -18.18 1.42 -5.99
CA ARG A 49 -17.94 1.70 -4.58
C ARG A 49 -17.06 0.65 -3.92
N VAL A 50 -16.18 1.12 -3.06
CA VAL A 50 -15.46 0.30 -2.09
C VAL A 50 -15.84 0.77 -0.70
N THR A 51 -16.24 -0.14 0.17
CA THR A 51 -16.55 0.15 1.58
C THR A 51 -15.55 -0.59 2.45
N ILE A 52 -14.83 0.16 3.30
CA ILE A 52 -13.93 -0.40 4.31
C ILE A 52 -14.60 -0.25 5.67
N THR A 53 -14.73 -1.36 6.38
CA THR A 53 -15.23 -1.40 7.76
C THR A 53 -14.08 -1.79 8.69
N PRO A 54 -13.43 -0.82 9.34
CA PRO A 54 -12.41 -1.08 10.35
C PRO A 54 -12.94 -2.00 11.46
N SER A 55 -12.09 -2.90 11.97
CA SER A 55 -12.38 -3.59 13.24
C SER A 55 -12.12 -2.63 14.41
N ALA A 56 -11.02 -1.88 14.29
CA ALA A 56 -10.65 -0.77 15.16
C ALA A 56 -9.81 0.26 14.39
N MET A 57 -9.76 1.47 14.93
CA MET A 57 -8.90 2.55 14.45
C MET A 57 -7.69 2.70 15.37
N THR A 58 -6.50 2.87 14.80
CA THR A 58 -5.27 3.08 15.58
C THR A 58 -4.83 4.54 15.57
N ASN A 59 -4.06 4.90 16.59
CA ASN A 59 -3.34 6.18 16.67
C ASN A 59 -1.83 6.01 16.39
N VAL A 60 -1.45 4.90 15.75
CA VAL A 60 -0.04 4.56 15.52
C VAL A 60 0.49 5.39 14.37
N GLU A 61 1.60 6.09 14.63
CA GLU A 61 2.40 6.78 13.63
C GLU A 61 3.86 6.36 13.80
N LEU A 62 4.48 5.96 12.70
CA LEU A 62 5.80 5.37 12.73
C LEU A 62 6.72 6.15 11.78
N PRO A 63 7.68 6.92 12.34
CA PRO A 63 8.68 7.58 11.53
C PRO A 63 9.62 6.52 10.94
N LEU A 64 9.77 6.54 9.62
CA LEU A 64 10.63 5.63 8.85
C LEU A 64 12.06 6.18 8.74
N THR A 65 12.25 7.46 9.00
CA THR A 65 13.55 8.12 9.17
C THR A 65 13.65 8.77 10.54
N PRO A 66 14.86 8.87 11.14
CA PRO A 66 15.03 9.48 12.47
C PRO A 66 14.53 10.93 12.57
N ASP A 67 14.55 11.67 11.47
CA ASP A 67 14.09 13.07 11.38
C ASP A 67 12.58 13.20 11.10
N GLY A 68 11.85 12.09 10.98
CA GLY A 68 10.40 12.09 10.74
C GLY A 68 9.97 12.57 9.34
N ALA A 69 10.90 12.67 8.38
CA ALA A 69 10.58 13.10 7.02
C ALA A 69 9.68 12.13 6.25
N HIS A 70 9.57 10.89 6.72
CA HIS A 70 8.69 9.85 6.19
C HIS A 70 7.96 9.19 7.34
N VAL A 71 6.63 9.16 7.27
CA VAL A 71 5.76 8.60 8.31
C VAL A 71 4.79 7.62 7.67
N TRP A 72 4.69 6.45 8.28
CA TRP A 72 3.66 5.46 7.99
C TRP A 72 2.61 5.47 9.10
N ARG A 73 1.33 5.50 8.71
CA ARG A 73 0.18 5.50 9.61
C ARG A 73 -0.86 4.45 9.21
N PRO A 74 -0.88 3.29 9.87
CA PRO A 74 -1.91 2.27 9.66
C PRO A 74 -3.20 2.59 10.41
N PHE A 75 -4.11 3.34 9.81
CA PHE A 75 -5.37 3.73 10.43
C PHE A 75 -6.23 2.53 10.84
N ALA A 76 -6.46 1.58 9.93
CA ALA A 76 -7.21 0.35 10.19
C ALA A 76 -6.41 -0.86 9.65
N PRO A 77 -5.46 -1.37 10.45
CA PRO A 77 -4.61 -2.50 10.05
C PRO A 77 -5.40 -3.78 9.84
N THR A 78 -6.54 -3.91 10.53
CA THR A 78 -7.51 -5.00 10.39
C THR A 78 -8.89 -4.44 10.07
N ALA A 79 -9.37 -4.70 8.86
CA ALA A 79 -10.70 -4.29 8.42
C ALA A 79 -11.37 -5.38 7.58
N ARG A 80 -12.68 -5.21 7.32
CA ARG A 80 -13.37 -5.88 6.22
C ARG A 80 -13.50 -4.92 5.05
N ILE A 81 -13.42 -5.45 3.84
CA ILE A 81 -13.66 -4.70 2.61
C ILE A 81 -14.83 -5.31 1.86
N SER A 82 -15.69 -4.45 1.33
CA SER A 82 -16.71 -4.79 0.35
C SER A 82 -16.44 -3.99 -0.91
N VAL A 83 -16.30 -4.66 -2.03
CA VAL A 83 -16.02 -4.07 -3.34
C VAL A 83 -17.23 -4.32 -4.22
N ASP A 84 -17.77 -3.25 -4.80
CA ASP A 84 -18.91 -3.25 -5.71
C ASP A 84 -18.58 -2.31 -6.87
N LEU A 85 -17.79 -2.81 -7.83
CA LEU A 85 -17.41 -2.05 -9.02
C LEU A 85 -18.31 -2.42 -10.21
N ASP A 86 -18.55 -1.47 -11.11
CA ASP A 86 -19.44 -1.58 -12.27
C ASP A 86 -18.82 -2.43 -13.40
N ALA A 87 -18.37 -3.65 -13.10
CA ALA A 87 -17.82 -4.60 -14.05
C ALA A 87 -18.14 -6.05 -13.62
N PRO A 88 -18.41 -6.97 -14.56
CA PRO A 88 -18.67 -8.37 -14.23
C PRO A 88 -17.52 -9.02 -13.45
N GLY A 89 -17.83 -9.65 -12.32
CA GLY A 89 -16.87 -10.36 -11.48
C GLY A 89 -16.04 -9.46 -10.55
N TRP A 90 -16.38 -8.16 -10.45
CA TRP A 90 -15.67 -7.21 -9.58
C TRP A 90 -16.44 -6.89 -8.29
N GLN A 91 -17.46 -7.70 -7.97
CA GLN A 91 -18.20 -7.62 -6.70
C GLN A 91 -17.72 -8.73 -5.75
N TRP A 92 -17.12 -8.36 -4.63
CA TRP A 92 -16.60 -9.34 -3.67
C TRP A 92 -16.41 -8.73 -2.28
N ASN A 93 -16.25 -9.59 -1.27
CA ASN A 93 -15.96 -9.21 0.11
C ASN A 93 -14.70 -9.92 0.59
N GLY A 94 -13.94 -9.31 1.50
CA GLY A 94 -12.73 -9.93 2.05
C GLY A 94 -12.07 -9.13 3.17
N HIS A 95 -10.77 -9.38 3.37
CA HIS A 95 -9.95 -8.61 4.32
C HIS A 95 -9.57 -7.25 3.73
N GLY A 96 -9.81 -6.20 4.53
CA GLY A 96 -9.44 -4.84 4.24
C GLY A 96 -8.25 -4.37 5.09
N TYR A 97 -7.65 -3.29 4.63
CA TYR A 97 -6.56 -2.57 5.28
C TYR A 97 -6.65 -1.10 4.83
N PHE A 98 -6.44 -0.17 5.76
CA PHE A 98 -6.42 1.26 5.45
C PHE A 98 -5.26 1.95 6.16
N ASP A 99 -4.43 2.64 5.38
CA ASP A 99 -3.28 3.39 5.86
C ASP A 99 -3.02 4.66 5.05
N ALA A 100 -2.08 5.44 5.53
CA ALA A 100 -1.42 6.47 4.75
C ALA A 100 0.09 6.43 4.94
N ASN A 101 0.78 6.90 3.91
CA ASN A 101 2.19 7.26 3.97
C ASN A 101 2.28 8.74 3.60
N PHE A 102 2.93 9.53 4.43
CA PHE A 102 3.10 10.96 4.23
C PHE A 102 4.47 11.43 4.71
N GLY A 103 4.92 12.56 4.19
CA GLY A 103 6.28 13.03 4.44
C GLY A 103 6.57 14.35 3.75
N THR A 104 7.77 14.89 4.02
CA THR A 104 8.23 16.17 3.47
C THR A 104 9.22 16.01 2.33
N ARG A 105 9.67 14.78 2.04
CA ARG A 105 10.65 14.46 0.98
C ARG A 105 10.20 13.29 0.13
N ALA A 106 10.74 13.20 -1.08
CA ALA A 106 10.50 12.06 -1.95
C ALA A 106 11.28 10.83 -1.45
N LEU A 107 10.71 9.63 -1.59
CA LEU A 107 11.30 8.39 -1.06
C LEU A 107 12.73 8.14 -1.59
N GLU A 108 12.99 8.44 -2.86
CA GLU A 108 14.32 8.26 -3.45
C GLU A 108 15.37 9.25 -2.95
N GLN A 109 15.01 10.24 -2.14
CA GLN A 109 15.99 11.13 -1.52
C GLN A 109 16.61 10.51 -0.27
N ASP A 110 15.98 9.50 0.33
CA ASP A 110 16.39 8.97 1.64
C ASP A 110 16.59 7.44 1.62
N PHE A 111 15.92 6.70 0.72
CA PHE A 111 15.94 5.24 0.71
C PHE A 111 16.53 4.65 -0.57
N THR A 112 17.19 3.50 -0.43
CA THR A 112 17.72 2.69 -1.54
C THR A 112 16.82 1.52 -1.88
N TYR A 113 16.26 0.87 -0.87
CA TYR A 113 15.42 -0.30 -1.00
C TYR A 113 14.47 -0.38 0.20
N TRP A 114 13.31 -0.95 -0.03
CA TRP A 114 12.28 -1.13 0.99
C TRP A 114 11.45 -2.36 0.69
N THR A 115 11.04 -3.08 1.72
CA THR A 115 9.90 -4.01 1.66
C THR A 115 8.85 -3.67 2.72
N TRP A 116 7.59 -3.89 2.35
CA TRP A 116 6.47 -3.79 3.26
C TRP A 116 5.63 -5.06 3.16
N GLY A 117 5.09 -5.53 4.26
CA GLY A 117 4.12 -6.60 4.22
C GLY A 117 3.09 -6.46 5.32
N ARG A 118 1.86 -6.89 5.03
CA ARG A 118 0.78 -7.00 6.01
C ARG A 118 0.11 -8.36 5.86
N PHE A 119 0.13 -9.12 6.94
CA PHE A 119 -0.36 -10.48 7.02
C PHE A 119 -1.52 -10.53 8.00
N PRO A 120 -2.73 -10.98 7.59
CA PRO A 120 -3.79 -11.25 8.55
C PRO A 120 -3.38 -12.40 9.47
N THR A 121 -3.83 -12.36 10.71
CA THR A 121 -3.73 -13.48 11.65
C THR A 121 -5.12 -13.78 12.20
N GLY A 122 -5.28 -14.91 12.89
CA GLY A 122 -6.55 -15.25 13.56
C GLY A 122 -7.05 -14.18 14.53
N THR A 123 -6.16 -13.34 15.08
CA THR A 123 -6.47 -12.30 16.09
C THR A 123 -6.27 -10.87 15.60
N GLY A 124 -5.97 -10.65 14.32
CA GLY A 124 -5.77 -9.32 13.76
C GLY A 124 -4.83 -9.30 12.55
N SER A 125 -3.70 -8.61 12.66
CA SER A 125 -2.69 -8.60 11.62
C SER A 125 -1.29 -8.28 12.13
N ILE A 126 -0.29 -8.68 11.35
CA ILE A 126 1.11 -8.34 11.58
C ILE A 126 1.62 -7.60 10.34
N CYS A 127 2.26 -6.47 10.58
CA CYS A 127 2.92 -5.68 9.55
C CYS A 127 4.44 -5.72 9.73
N PHE A 128 5.14 -5.75 8.61
CA PHE A 128 6.60 -5.64 8.54
C PHE A 128 6.98 -4.47 7.64
N TYR A 129 7.99 -3.73 8.10
CA TYR A 129 8.55 -2.59 7.41
C TYR A 129 10.07 -2.68 7.43
N ASP A 130 10.66 -2.95 6.29
CA ASP A 130 12.11 -3.05 6.14
C ASP A 130 12.58 -2.00 5.15
N ALA A 131 13.60 -1.24 5.51
CA ALA A 131 14.18 -0.25 4.60
C ALA A 131 15.69 -0.14 4.78
N THR A 132 16.39 0.11 3.68
CA THR A 132 17.81 0.48 3.67
C THR A 132 17.90 1.92 3.18
N ARG A 133 18.41 2.80 4.03
CA ARG A 133 18.60 4.23 3.72
C ARG A 133 19.83 4.45 2.86
N LEU A 134 19.97 5.65 2.30
CA LEU A 134 21.11 6.00 1.44
C LEU A 134 22.44 6.05 2.18
N ASP A 135 22.42 6.38 3.46
CA ASP A 135 23.59 6.34 4.34
C ASP A 135 24.00 4.91 4.76
N GLY A 136 23.25 3.90 4.32
CA GLY A 136 23.47 2.50 4.66
C GLY A 136 22.83 2.04 5.97
N SER A 137 22.21 2.95 6.74
CA SER A 137 21.45 2.57 7.92
C SER A 137 20.18 1.79 7.54
N GLU A 138 19.78 0.87 8.41
CA GLU A 138 18.60 0.03 8.18
C GLU A 138 17.43 0.40 9.11
N LEU A 139 16.24 0.04 8.67
CA LEU A 139 15.02 -0.06 9.44
C LEU A 139 14.53 -1.49 9.33
N GLY A 140 14.14 -2.09 10.45
CA GLY A 140 13.49 -3.38 10.50
C GLY A 140 12.41 -3.39 11.58
N LEU A 141 11.19 -3.07 11.19
CA LEU A 141 10.06 -2.96 12.09
C LEU A 141 9.13 -4.18 11.92
N GLY A 142 8.77 -4.79 13.05
CA GLY A 142 7.63 -5.70 13.15
C GLY A 142 6.61 -5.12 14.12
N ILE A 143 5.34 -5.09 13.71
CA ILE A 143 4.25 -4.62 14.57
C ILE A 143 3.04 -5.53 14.42
N ARG A 144 2.51 -5.96 15.56
CA ARG A 144 1.28 -6.75 15.65
C ARG A 144 0.14 -5.83 16.06
N PHE A 145 -0.98 -5.97 15.39
CA PHE A 145 -2.24 -5.32 15.71
C PHE A 145 -3.28 -6.37 16.04
N ASP A 146 -3.97 -6.21 17.17
CA ASP A 146 -5.15 -7.01 17.48
C ASP A 146 -6.42 -6.44 16.82
N ASP A 147 -7.55 -7.11 17.04
CA ASP A 147 -8.86 -6.71 16.54
C ASP A 147 -9.44 -5.46 17.24
N GLN A 148 -8.91 -5.10 18.41
CA GLN A 148 -9.24 -3.89 19.17
C GLN A 148 -8.36 -2.68 18.79
N GLY A 149 -7.39 -2.88 17.88
CA GLY A 149 -6.51 -1.81 17.40
C GLY A 149 -5.33 -1.52 18.32
N ASN A 150 -5.09 -2.35 19.33
CA ASN A 150 -3.89 -2.27 20.13
C ASN A 150 -2.70 -2.70 19.28
N ALA A 151 -1.60 -1.96 19.41
CA ALA A 151 -0.39 -2.17 18.64
C ALA A 151 0.75 -2.58 19.55
N GLN A 152 1.45 -3.65 19.18
CA GLN A 152 2.60 -4.16 19.90
C GLN A 152 3.77 -4.33 18.93
N THR A 153 4.88 -3.65 19.20
CA THR A 153 6.14 -3.91 18.50
C THR A 153 6.61 -5.32 18.83
N ILE A 154 7.00 -6.06 17.80
CA ILE A 154 7.52 -7.42 17.91
C ILE A 154 8.92 -7.48 17.31
N THR A 155 9.70 -8.47 17.73
CA THR A 155 10.91 -8.85 16.99
C THR A 155 10.48 -9.52 15.69
N PRO A 156 10.76 -8.96 14.51
CA PRO A 156 10.34 -9.58 13.27
C PRO A 156 11.13 -10.89 13.04
N PRO A 157 10.52 -11.91 12.42
CA PRO A 157 11.24 -13.12 12.03
C PRO A 157 12.33 -12.79 11.00
N PRO A 158 13.30 -13.68 10.72
CA PRO A 158 14.40 -13.34 9.80
C PRO A 158 13.91 -12.95 8.40
N LYS A 159 14.72 -12.13 7.71
CA LYS A 159 14.52 -11.84 6.28
C LYS A 159 14.91 -13.08 5.48
N THR A 160 14.03 -13.53 4.61
CA THR A 160 14.24 -14.66 3.72
C THR A 160 14.09 -14.22 2.27
N ARG A 161 15.08 -14.57 1.44
CA ARG A 161 15.08 -14.23 0.02
C ARG A 161 13.94 -14.93 -0.71
N MET A 162 13.31 -14.21 -1.61
CA MET A 162 12.27 -14.72 -2.49
C MET A 162 12.78 -14.82 -3.93
N LYS A 163 12.05 -15.54 -4.78
CA LYS A 163 12.30 -15.52 -6.23
C LYS A 163 12.19 -14.08 -6.75
N ARG A 164 13.13 -13.67 -7.61
CA ARG A 164 13.05 -12.38 -8.30
C ARG A 164 11.80 -12.29 -9.18
N THR A 165 11.35 -11.08 -9.48
CA THR A 165 10.22 -10.86 -10.40
C THR A 165 10.64 -11.05 -11.86
N ALA A 166 9.69 -10.94 -12.80
CA ALA A 166 9.98 -11.02 -14.23
C ALA A 166 10.93 -9.90 -14.69
N TRP A 167 10.94 -8.77 -13.99
CA TRP A 167 11.87 -7.66 -14.20
C TRP A 167 13.22 -7.82 -13.49
N GLY A 168 13.49 -9.00 -12.93
CA GLY A 168 14.70 -9.26 -12.15
C GLY A 168 14.79 -8.41 -10.89
N LEU A 169 13.66 -7.91 -10.37
CA LEU A 169 13.62 -7.16 -9.12
C LEU A 169 13.96 -8.09 -7.96
N PHE A 170 14.91 -7.70 -7.11
CA PHE A 170 15.22 -8.41 -5.87
C PHE A 170 14.04 -8.30 -4.90
N ARG A 171 13.77 -9.39 -4.18
CA ARG A 171 12.71 -9.47 -3.19
C ARG A 171 13.16 -10.31 -2.01
N GLU A 172 12.72 -9.89 -0.85
CA GLU A 172 12.82 -10.61 0.41
C GLU A 172 11.54 -10.39 1.21
N GLY A 173 11.16 -11.38 1.99
CA GLY A 173 10.03 -11.32 2.90
C GLY A 173 10.44 -11.78 4.28
N ARG A 174 9.52 -11.69 5.24
CA ARG A 174 9.71 -12.16 6.61
C ARG A 174 9.03 -13.53 6.76
N ALA A 175 9.76 -14.49 7.31
CA ALA A 175 9.27 -15.85 7.55
C ALA A 175 10.01 -16.50 8.71
N ASP A 176 9.33 -17.35 9.45
CA ASP A 176 9.93 -18.13 10.53
C ASP A 176 11.13 -18.96 10.04
N PRO A 177 12.10 -19.26 10.92
CA PRO A 177 13.25 -20.10 10.59
C PRO A 177 12.83 -21.39 9.88
N GLY A 178 13.54 -21.73 8.80
CA GLY A 178 13.25 -22.92 7.99
C GLY A 178 12.15 -22.74 6.93
N HIS A 179 11.44 -21.60 6.91
CA HIS A 179 10.36 -21.33 5.96
C HIS A 179 10.78 -20.29 4.91
N THR A 180 10.26 -20.45 3.68
CA THR A 180 10.50 -19.51 2.58
C THR A 180 9.17 -18.89 2.12
N PRO A 181 9.02 -17.56 2.19
CA PRO A 181 7.82 -16.89 1.74
C PRO A 181 7.66 -17.07 0.23
N THR A 182 6.45 -17.44 -0.20
CA THR A 182 6.15 -17.80 -1.59
C THR A 182 5.04 -16.93 -2.15
N GLN A 183 5.29 -16.33 -3.30
CA GLN A 183 4.25 -15.61 -4.03
C GLN A 183 3.16 -16.58 -4.50
N VAL A 184 1.90 -16.29 -4.15
CA VAL A 184 0.73 -17.07 -4.56
C VAL A 184 -0.12 -16.34 -5.59
N GLN A 185 -0.09 -15.01 -5.63
CA GLN A 185 -0.82 -14.22 -6.63
C GLN A 185 -0.04 -12.96 -7.01
N PRO A 186 0.29 -12.74 -8.30
CA PRO A 186 0.80 -11.45 -8.75
C PRO A 186 -0.30 -10.38 -8.68
N MET A 187 0.02 -9.19 -8.18
CA MET A 187 -0.90 -8.04 -8.18
C MET A 187 -0.37 -6.90 -9.04
N LEU A 188 0.93 -6.60 -8.95
CA LEU A 188 1.62 -5.63 -9.79
C LEU A 188 3.09 -6.03 -9.92
N ASP A 189 3.64 -6.00 -11.13
CA ASP A 189 5.07 -6.21 -11.39
C ASP A 189 5.62 -5.13 -12.33
N ALA A 190 6.66 -4.44 -11.89
CA ALA A 190 7.31 -3.34 -12.60
C ALA A 190 8.83 -3.34 -12.37
N PRO A 191 9.63 -2.61 -13.17
CA PRO A 191 11.09 -2.63 -13.09
C PRO A 191 11.70 -2.31 -11.72
N PHE A 192 11.00 -1.51 -10.91
CA PHE A 192 11.45 -1.01 -9.60
C PHE A 192 10.46 -1.29 -8.46
N TYR A 193 9.26 -1.78 -8.75
CA TYR A 193 8.22 -2.00 -7.75
C TYR A 193 7.44 -3.28 -8.07
N ALA A 194 7.15 -4.07 -7.04
CA ALA A 194 6.29 -5.23 -7.16
C ALA A 194 5.39 -5.36 -5.94
N ARG A 195 4.15 -5.79 -6.18
CA ARG A 195 3.15 -6.15 -5.17
C ARG A 195 2.60 -7.54 -5.48
N ALA A 196 2.47 -8.37 -4.46
CA ALA A 196 1.90 -9.70 -4.60
C ALA A 196 1.21 -10.16 -3.30
N ALA A 197 0.29 -11.10 -3.43
CA ALA A 197 -0.07 -11.95 -2.30
C ALA A 197 1.05 -12.97 -2.07
N VAL A 198 1.52 -13.04 -0.84
CA VAL A 198 2.62 -13.92 -0.40
C VAL A 198 2.13 -14.76 0.75
N ARG A 199 2.33 -16.08 0.63
CA ARG A 199 2.16 -17.03 1.71
C ARG A 199 3.45 -17.13 2.51
N SER A 200 3.35 -17.06 3.83
CA SER A 200 4.47 -17.18 4.76
C SER A 200 4.03 -17.94 6.02
N VAL A 201 5.00 -18.29 6.85
CA VAL A 201 4.76 -18.76 8.23
C VAL A 201 5.33 -17.72 9.18
N ILE A 202 4.50 -17.21 10.07
CA ILE A 202 4.83 -16.16 11.04
C ILE A 202 4.31 -16.62 12.40
N ASP A 203 5.21 -16.72 13.38
CA ASP A 203 4.88 -17.18 14.74
C ASP A 203 4.17 -18.55 14.75
N GLY A 204 4.58 -19.44 13.85
CA GLY A 204 4.01 -20.79 13.67
C GLY A 204 2.69 -20.85 12.89
N GLU A 205 2.11 -19.71 12.50
CA GLU A 205 0.86 -19.63 11.74
C GLU A 205 1.14 -19.45 10.25
N GLU A 206 0.59 -20.32 9.40
CA GLU A 206 0.58 -20.08 7.95
C GLU A 206 -0.43 -18.99 7.61
N THR A 207 0.01 -17.96 6.90
CA THR A 207 -0.82 -16.83 6.51
C THR A 207 -0.48 -16.34 5.11
N THR A 208 -1.48 -15.79 4.41
CA THR A 208 -1.31 -15.13 3.11
C THR A 208 -1.61 -13.64 3.26
N GLY A 209 -0.57 -12.82 3.08
CA GLY A 209 -0.62 -11.38 3.20
C GLY A 209 -0.24 -10.66 1.92
N VAL A 210 -0.37 -9.33 1.93
CA VAL A 210 0.17 -8.47 0.87
C VAL A 210 1.64 -8.22 1.17
N HIS A 211 2.48 -8.30 0.15
CA HIS A 211 3.90 -7.97 0.21
C HIS A 211 4.26 -7.04 -0.94
N GLU A 212 5.11 -6.07 -0.63
CA GLU A 212 5.64 -5.07 -1.54
C GLU A 212 7.17 -5.03 -1.47
N ALA A 213 7.78 -4.83 -2.63
CA ALA A 213 9.21 -4.55 -2.76
C ALA A 213 9.42 -3.34 -3.66
N LEU A 214 10.24 -2.39 -3.21
CA LEU A 214 10.52 -1.13 -3.89
C LEU A 214 12.04 -0.89 -3.95
N ASP A 215 12.59 -0.82 -5.15
CA ASP A 215 13.99 -0.49 -5.42
C ASP A 215 14.10 0.97 -5.87
N LEU A 216 14.53 1.82 -4.96
CA LEU A 216 14.61 3.27 -5.17
C LEU A 216 15.89 3.70 -5.88
N LYS A 217 16.89 2.81 -5.99
CA LYS A 217 18.03 3.02 -6.89
C LYS A 217 17.59 2.84 -8.34
N ARG A 218 16.74 1.86 -8.64
CA ARG A 218 16.11 1.74 -9.95
C ARG A 218 15.13 2.88 -10.21
N PHE A 219 14.23 3.18 -9.28
CA PHE A 219 13.23 4.25 -9.46
C PHE A 219 13.84 5.61 -9.81
N ARG A 220 14.95 6.00 -9.16
CA ARG A 220 15.62 7.28 -9.43
C ARG A 220 16.38 7.32 -10.77
N SER A 221 16.54 6.18 -11.44
CA SER A 221 17.25 6.10 -12.71
C SER A 221 16.59 6.99 -13.76
N PRO A 222 17.34 7.87 -14.44
CA PRO A 222 16.76 8.77 -15.45
C PRO A 222 16.13 8.01 -16.62
N PHE A 223 16.52 6.75 -16.84
CA PHE A 223 15.97 5.91 -17.90
C PHE A 223 14.56 5.38 -17.61
N LEU A 224 14.15 5.31 -16.33
CA LEU A 224 12.83 4.79 -15.95
C LEU A 224 11.77 5.89 -15.79
N LYS A 225 12.17 7.14 -15.52
CA LYS A 225 11.23 8.26 -15.35
C LYS A 225 10.33 8.54 -16.57
N PRO A 226 10.80 8.48 -17.83
CA PRO A 226 9.93 8.66 -18.99
C PRO A 226 8.81 7.62 -19.09
N MET A 227 9.06 6.37 -18.70
CA MET A 227 8.01 5.32 -18.69
C MET A 227 6.87 5.65 -17.73
N LEU A 228 7.17 6.30 -16.60
CA LEU A 228 6.16 6.71 -15.62
C LEU A 228 5.21 7.77 -16.18
N ALA A 229 5.74 8.73 -16.93
CA ALA A 229 4.95 9.80 -17.53
C ALA A 229 3.88 9.27 -18.50
N VAL A 230 4.15 8.14 -19.17
CA VAL A 230 3.18 7.48 -20.06
C VAL A 230 2.13 6.68 -19.27
N ARG A 231 2.50 6.14 -18.10
CA ARG A 231 1.63 5.29 -17.27
C ARG A 231 0.73 6.09 -16.32
N VAL A 232 1.10 7.33 -16.00
CA VAL A 232 0.38 8.19 -15.07
C VAL A 232 0.03 9.50 -15.77
N PRO A 233 -1.12 9.56 -16.48
CA PRO A 233 -1.53 10.78 -17.17
C PRO A 233 -1.75 11.91 -16.17
N ARG A 234 -1.27 13.10 -16.54
CA ARG A 234 -1.35 14.31 -15.72
C ARG A 234 -2.45 15.23 -16.20
N ARG A 235 -3.37 15.58 -15.31
CA ARG A 235 -4.44 16.56 -15.57
C ARG A 235 -4.28 17.74 -14.61
N ALA A 236 -3.62 18.78 -15.09
CA ALA A 236 -3.28 19.96 -14.29
C ALA A 236 -4.50 20.79 -13.85
N ARG A 237 -5.53 20.89 -14.69
CA ARG A 237 -6.74 21.67 -14.41
C ARG A 237 -7.98 20.77 -14.35
N TRP A 238 -8.84 21.09 -13.41
CA TRP A 238 -10.11 20.41 -13.19
C TRP A 238 -11.18 21.44 -12.87
N SER A 239 -12.32 21.32 -13.53
CA SER A 239 -13.55 22.02 -13.16
C SER A 239 -14.50 20.96 -12.65
N PHE A 240 -15.05 21.19 -11.47
CA PHE A 240 -16.23 20.43 -11.05
C PHE A 240 -17.41 20.93 -11.89
N PRO A 241 -18.35 20.05 -12.27
CA PRO A 241 -19.64 20.50 -12.77
C PRO A 241 -20.25 21.44 -11.71
N ASP A 242 -20.79 22.58 -12.14
CA ASP A 242 -21.59 23.42 -11.25
C ASP A 242 -22.73 22.56 -10.70
N THR A 243 -22.83 22.53 -9.36
CA THR A 243 -23.82 21.74 -8.61
C THR A 243 -25.23 22.21 -8.88
#